data_AF-A0A1E1W514-F1
#
_entry.id   AF-A0A1E1W514-F1
#
_cell.length_a   1.000
_cell.length_b   1.000
_cell.length_c   1.000
_cell.angle_alpha   90.00
_cell.angle_beta   90.00
_cell.angle_gamma   90.00
#
_symmetry.space_group_name_H-M   'P 1'
#
loop_
_entity.id
_entity.type
_entity.pdbx_description
1 polymer ?
#
loop_
_entity_poly.entity_id
_entity_poly.type
_entity_poly.pdbx_seq_one_letter_code
_entity_poly.pdbx_strand_id
1 'polypeptide(L)'
;TWEAHAFPVFFGGSKVVDDTIVSVPAVQLVWFVRTDTKLQEQRGAAWEDAFLDEVGIAEDTGRFKHISVARFASRTLDHELEKNTRTVIPFFSSTFILMGIFSIVTCMMA
;
A
#
# COMPACT_ATOMS: atom_id res chain seq x y z
N THR A 1 -33.40 6.24 -11.14
CA THR A 1 -32.33 7.15 -11.59
C THR A 1 -31.05 6.35 -11.70
N TRP A 2 -30.70 5.91 -12.91
CA TRP A 2 -29.42 5.25 -13.15
C TRP A 2 -28.41 6.34 -13.52
N GLU A 3 -27.65 6.82 -12.54
CA GLU A 3 -26.48 7.64 -12.85
C GLU A 3 -25.36 6.70 -13.32
N ALA A 4 -24.98 6.85 -14.58
CA ALA A 4 -23.83 6.15 -15.14
C ALA A 4 -22.56 6.81 -14.60
N HIS A 5 -21.93 6.17 -13.62
CA HIS A 5 -20.61 6.57 -13.15
C HIS A 5 -19.54 5.93 -14.04
N ALA A 6 -18.83 6.76 -14.81
CA ALA A 6 -17.69 6.30 -15.60
C ALA A 6 -16.49 6.11 -14.67
N PHE A 7 -16.10 4.85 -14.46
CA PHE A 7 -14.85 4.52 -13.77
C PHE A 7 -13.74 4.36 -14.80
N PRO A 8 -12.56 4.95 -14.60
CA PRO A 8 -11.39 4.64 -15.39
C PRO A 8 -11.00 3.19 -15.09
N VAL A 9 -11.20 2.31 -16.07
CA VAL A 9 -10.84 0.90 -16.00
C VAL A 9 -9.76 0.62 -17.03
N PHE A 10 -8.68 -0.02 -16.60
CA PHE A 10 -7.62 -0.48 -17.48
C PHE A 10 -7.55 -2.01 -17.46
N PHE A 11 -7.33 -2.60 -18.64
CA PHE A 11 -7.24 -4.04 -18.81
C PHE A 11 -5.77 -4.46 -18.96
N GLY A 12 -5.33 -5.43 -18.17
CA GLY A 12 -3.99 -6.01 -18.23
C GLY A 12 -4.02 -7.39 -18.86
N GLY A 13 -3.09 -7.67 -19.78
CA GLY A 13 -2.90 -8.99 -20.39
C GLY A 13 -4.05 -9.44 -21.31
N SER A 14 -4.75 -8.51 -21.95
CA SER A 14 -5.88 -8.80 -22.82
C SER A 14 -5.48 -9.73 -23.98
N LYS A 15 -6.34 -10.71 -24.27
CA LYS A 15 -6.29 -11.48 -25.51
C LYS A 15 -7.34 -10.90 -26.45
N VAL A 16 -6.91 -10.60 -27.67
CA VAL A 16 -7.75 -10.00 -28.72
C VAL A 16 -7.81 -10.97 -29.90
N VAL A 17 -9.01 -11.20 -30.42
CA VAL A 17 -9.25 -11.98 -31.64
C VAL A 17 -10.22 -11.16 -32.49
N ASP A 18 -9.87 -10.91 -33.75
CA ASP A 18 -10.68 -10.12 -34.70
C ASP A 18 -11.19 -8.79 -34.09
N ASP A 19 -10.25 -8.01 -33.55
CA ASP A 19 -10.49 -6.72 -32.86
C ASP A 19 -11.43 -6.78 -31.65
N THR A 20 -11.78 -7.99 -31.19
CA THR A 20 -12.63 -8.22 -30.03
C THR A 20 -11.79 -8.74 -28.87
N ILE A 21 -11.93 -8.11 -27.70
CA ILE A 21 -11.29 -8.58 -26.47
C ILE A 21 -12.03 -9.83 -25.99
N VAL A 22 -11.36 -10.99 -26.02
CA VAL A 22 -11.95 -12.28 -25.63
C VAL A 22 -11.66 -12.66 -24.18
N SER A 23 -10.57 -12.16 -23.60
CA SER A 23 -10.25 -12.41 -22.18
C SER A 23 -9.32 -11.35 -21.62
N VAL A 24 -9.48 -11.03 -20.34
CA VAL A 24 -8.60 -10.14 -19.60
C VAL A 24 -8.27 -10.78 -18.24
N PRO A 25 -7.02 -11.14 -17.95
CA PRO A 25 -6.62 -11.74 -16.68
C PRO A 25 -6.55 -10.75 -15.52
N ALA A 26 -6.34 -9.45 -15.78
CA ALA A 26 -6.23 -8.43 -14.73
C ALA A 26 -7.00 -7.16 -15.07
N VAL A 27 -7.68 -6.60 -14.08
CA VAL A 27 -8.41 -5.33 -14.19
C VAL A 27 -7.84 -4.36 -13.18
N GLN A 28 -7.55 -3.13 -13.61
CA GLN A 28 -7.12 -2.05 -12.75
C GLN A 28 -8.24 -1.00 -12.68
N LEU A 29 -8.62 -0.66 -11.44
CA LEU A 29 -9.55 0.40 -11.13
C LEU A 29 -8.77 1.59 -10.58
N VAL A 30 -9.04 2.78 -11.10
CA VAL A 30 -8.36 4.01 -10.68
C VAL A 30 -9.39 5.00 -10.17
N TRP A 31 -9.19 5.49 -8.94
CA TRP A 31 -10.00 6.56 -8.36
C TRP A 31 -9.18 7.84 -8.35
N PHE A 32 -9.79 8.91 -8.87
CA PHE A 32 -9.18 10.25 -8.86
C PHE A 32 -9.78 11.07 -7.73
N VAL A 33 -8.91 11.55 -6.86
CA VAL A 33 -9.27 12.40 -5.72
C VAL A 33 -8.75 13.81 -5.99
N ARG A 34 -9.59 14.81 -5.70
CA ARG A 34 -9.20 16.22 -5.84
C ARG A 34 -8.33 16.64 -4.66
N THR A 35 -7.27 17.39 -4.95
CA THR A 35 -6.31 17.89 -3.94
C THR A 35 -6.09 19.40 -4.05
N ASP A 36 -6.99 20.13 -4.73
CA ASP A 36 -6.82 21.56 -5.06
C ASP A 36 -6.74 22.48 -3.83
N THR A 37 -7.21 22.01 -2.67
CA THR A 37 -7.18 22.74 -1.40
C THR A 37 -6.69 21.83 -0.28
N LYS A 38 -6.08 22.41 0.77
CA LYS A 38 -5.62 21.66 1.95
C LYS A 38 -6.73 20.82 2.60
N LEU A 39 -7.97 21.32 2.59
CA LEU A 39 -9.12 20.58 3.11
C LEU A 39 -9.45 19.36 2.23
N GLN A 40 -9.41 19.50 0.91
CA GLN A 40 -9.64 18.40 -0.02
C GLN A 40 -8.51 17.38 0.04
N GLU A 41 -7.26 17.82 0.17
CA GLU A 41 -6.10 16.96 0.39
C GLU A 41 -6.26 16.11 1.67
N GLN A 42 -6.62 16.73 2.80
CA GLN A 42 -6.85 16.01 4.06
C GLN A 42 -8.01 15.01 3.96
N ARG A 43 -9.13 15.41 3.34
CA ARG A 43 -10.28 14.52 3.12
C ARG A 43 -9.93 13.39 2.16
N GLY A 44 -9.13 13.68 1.14
CA GLY A 44 -8.65 12.70 0.17
C GLY A 44 -7.75 11.67 0.83
N ALA A 45 -6.80 12.11 1.65
CA ALA A 45 -5.96 11.22 2.44
C ALA A 45 -6.79 10.30 3.37
N ALA A 46 -7.75 10.86 4.10
CA ALA A 46 -8.61 10.07 4.97
C ALA A 46 -9.46 9.05 4.19
N TRP A 47 -9.87 9.40 2.97
CA TRP A 47 -10.58 8.48 2.09
C TRP A 47 -9.66 7.38 1.54
N GLU A 48 -8.44 7.72 1.14
CA GLU A 48 -7.42 6.76 0.68
C GLU A 48 -7.11 5.74 1.78
N ASP A 49 -6.86 6.18 3.01
CA ASP A 49 -6.59 5.31 4.16
C ASP A 49 -7.77 4.37 4.42
N ALA A 50 -8.99 4.91 4.51
CA ALA A 50 -10.19 4.11 4.73
C ALA A 50 -10.44 3.09 3.60
N PHE A 51 -10.21 3.50 2.35
CA PHE A 51 -10.36 2.60 1.20
C PHE A 51 -9.36 1.44 1.26
N LEU A 52 -8.08 1.74 1.55
CA LEU A 52 -7.05 0.72 1.68
C LEU A 52 -7.39 -0.26 2.79
N ASP A 53 -7.86 0.22 3.94
CA ASP A 53 -8.20 -0.63 5.09
C ASP A 53 -9.40 -1.53 4.79
N GLU A 54 -10.48 -0.99 4.24
CA GLU A 54 -11.69 -1.78 3.91
C GLU A 54 -11.39 -2.86 2.86
N VAL A 55 -10.59 -2.55 1.84
CA VAL A 55 -10.16 -3.54 0.84
C VAL A 55 -9.24 -4.59 1.47
N GLY A 56 -8.33 -4.18 2.36
CA GLY A 56 -7.47 -5.10 3.10
C GLY A 56 -8.27 -6.07 3.97
N ILE A 57 -9.27 -5.58 4.71
CA ILE A 57 -10.18 -6.42 5.49
C ILE A 57 -10.93 -7.40 4.59
N ALA A 58 -11.42 -6.96 3.44
CA ALA A 58 -12.11 -7.84 2.49
C ALA A 58 -11.19 -8.95 1.96
N GLU A 59 -9.91 -8.66 1.74
CA GLU A 59 -8.91 -9.65 1.35
C GLU A 59 -8.59 -10.63 2.50
N ASP A 60 -8.28 -10.11 3.70
CA ASP A 60 -7.91 -10.90 4.87
C ASP A 60 -9.05 -11.80 5.37
N THR A 61 -10.29 -11.35 5.24
CA THR A 61 -11.50 -12.13 5.58
C THR A 61 -11.85 -13.18 4.52
N GLY A 62 -11.10 -13.26 3.42
CA GLY A 62 -11.33 -14.21 2.34
C GLY A 62 -12.60 -13.95 1.55
N ARG A 63 -13.10 -12.70 1.54
CA ARG A 63 -14.26 -12.31 0.73
C ARG A 63 -13.98 -12.53 -0.75
N PHE A 64 -12.74 -12.33 -1.18
CA PHE A 64 -12.27 -12.61 -2.53
C PHE A 64 -11.59 -13.99 -2.61
N LYS A 65 -12.38 -15.04 -2.86
CA LYS A 65 -11.86 -16.43 -2.92
C LYS A 65 -11.06 -16.76 -4.18
N HIS A 66 -11.31 -16.06 -5.28
CA HIS A 66 -10.78 -16.37 -6.61
C HIS A 66 -10.13 -15.15 -7.29
N ILE A 67 -10.06 -14.03 -6.57
CA ILE A 67 -9.55 -12.76 -7.09
C ILE A 67 -8.43 -12.34 -6.15
N SER A 68 -7.23 -12.13 -6.70
CA SER A 68 -6.14 -11.48 -5.99
C SER A 68 -6.22 -9.98 -6.22
N VAL A 69 -6.10 -9.20 -5.14
CA VAL A 69 -6.22 -7.74 -5.20
C VAL A 69 -4.87 -7.13 -4.86
N ALA A 70 -4.38 -6.26 -5.73
CA ALA A 70 -3.25 -5.37 -5.41
C ALA A 70 -3.80 -3.96 -5.20
N ARG A 71 -3.45 -3.34 -4.07
CA ARG A 71 -3.92 -2.00 -3.68
C ARG A 71 -2.74 -1.02 -3.59
N PHE A 72 -2.94 0.17 -4.16
CA PHE A 72 -1.95 1.25 -4.17
C PHE A 72 -2.68 2.59 -4.07
N ALA A 73 -2.24 3.44 -3.16
CA ALA A 73 -2.63 4.85 -3.07
C ALA A 73 -1.37 5.72 -3.19
N SER A 74 -1.57 7.01 -3.47
CA SER A 74 -0.47 7.99 -3.64
C SER A 74 0.51 7.96 -2.48
N ARG A 75 -0.01 7.78 -1.26
CA ARG A 75 0.75 7.79 0.00
C ARG A 75 1.15 6.40 0.51
N THR A 76 0.81 5.32 -0.21
CA THR A 76 1.18 3.95 0.19
C THR A 76 2.69 3.77 0.26
N LEU A 77 3.44 4.37 -0.68
CA LEU A 77 4.90 4.32 -0.65
C LEU A 77 5.46 5.01 0.61
N ASP A 78 4.92 6.18 0.97
CA ASP A 78 5.34 6.92 2.17
C ASP A 78 5.02 6.15 3.45
N HIS A 79 3.82 5.55 3.55
CA HIS A 79 3.42 4.73 4.70
C HIS A 79 4.26 3.45 4.83
N GLU A 80 4.53 2.74 3.74
CA GLU A 80 5.36 1.54 3.76
C GLU A 80 6.83 1.87 4.04
N LEU A 81 7.34 3.00 3.52
CA LEU A 81 8.69 3.49 3.85
C LEU A 81 8.79 3.93 5.33
N GLU A 82 7.79 4.64 5.86
CA GLU A 82 7.78 5.04 7.27
C GLU A 82 7.71 3.82 8.20
N LYS A 83 6.84 2.86 7.89
CA LYS A 83 6.69 1.61 8.65
C LYS A 83 7.98 0.79 8.65
N ASN A 84 8.64 0.67 7.50
CA ASN A 84 9.92 -0.04 7.39
C ASN A 84 11.02 0.71 8.18
N THR A 85 11.10 2.03 8.07
CA THR A 85 12.07 2.85 8.81
C THR A 85 11.89 2.74 10.33
N ARG A 86 10.65 2.79 10.83
CA ARG A 86 10.36 2.61 12.27
C ARG A 86 10.74 1.22 12.79
N THR A 87 10.62 0.19 11.95
CA THR A 87 10.97 -1.19 12.33
C THR A 87 12.48 -1.37 12.50
N VAL A 88 13.30 -0.59 11.79
CA VAL A 88 14.77 -0.73 11.81
C VAL A 88 15.43 -0.02 13.00
N ILE A 89 14.83 1.05 13.53
CA ILE A 89 15.35 1.82 14.69
C ILE A 89 15.70 0.94 15.92
N PRO A 90 14.84 0.03 16.41
CA PRO A 90 15.17 -0.79 17.58
C PRO A 90 16.40 -1.70 17.37
N PHE A 91 16.65 -2.15 16.14
CA PHE A 91 17.84 -2.94 15.83
C PHE A 91 19.13 -2.10 15.95
N PHE A 92 19.11 -0.84 15.49
CA PHE A 92 20.24 0.06 15.67
C PHE A 92 20.56 0.28 17.15
N SER A 93 19.56 0.59 17.98
CA SER A 93 19.77 0.79 19.42
C SER A 93 20.33 -0.45 20.11
N SER A 94 19.85 -1.65 19.76
CA SER A 94 20.37 -2.90 20.33
C SER A 94 21.84 -3.14 19.97
N THR A 95 22.23 -2.78 18.75
CA THR A 95 23.61 -2.95 18.27
C THR A 95 24.57 -2.03 19.03
N PHE A 96 24.19 -0.77 19.29
CA PHE A 96 24.99 0.15 20.09
C PHE A 96 25.16 -0.31 21.54
N ILE A 97 24.10 -0.84 22.15
CA ILE A 97 24.16 -1.40 23.50
C ILE A 97 25.13 -2.58 23.54
N LEU A 98 25.03 -3.50 22.59
CA LEU A 98 25.92 -4.67 22.51
C LEU A 98 27.38 -4.26 22.31
N MET A 99 27.65 -3.30 21.40
CA MET A 99 29.00 -2.76 21.21
C MET A 99 29.52 -2.09 22.48
N GLY A 100 28.71 -1.28 23.17
CA GLY A 100 29.09 -0.62 24.41
C GLY A 100 29.42 -1.61 25.53
N ILE A 101 28.58 -2.63 25.72
CA ILE A 101 28.84 -3.71 26.70
C ILE A 101 30.14 -4.44 26.35
N PHE A 102 30.34 -4.80 25.07
CA PHE A 102 31.56 -5.46 24.63
C PHE A 102 32.80 -4.62 24.90
N SER A 103 32.76 -3.32 24.61
CA SER A 103 33.87 -2.40 24.90
C SER A 103 34.15 -2.28 26.39
N ILE A 104 33.11 -2.15 27.24
CA ILE A 104 33.28 -2.07 28.70
C ILE A 104 33.90 -3.35 29.24
N VAL A 105 33.36 -4.52 28.86
CA VAL A 105 33.88 -5.82 29.29
C VAL A 105 35.34 -6.00 28.85
N THR A 106 35.67 -5.63 27.61
CA THR A 106 37.04 -5.71 27.09
C THR A 106 37.99 -4.80 27.87
N CYS A 107 37.58 -3.56 28.19
CA CYS A 107 38.38 -2.63 28.97
C CYS A 107 38.50 -3.01 30.46
N MET A 108 37.55 -3.77 31.01
CA MET A 108 37.61 -4.27 32.40
C MET A 108 38.40 -5.56 32.54
N MET A 109 38.61 -6.30 31.44
CA MET A 109 39.47 -7.50 31.41
C MET A 109 40.93 -7.19 31.07
N ALA A 110 41.26 -5.92 30.82
CA ALA A 110 42.62 -5.39 30.71
C ALA A 110 43.08 -4.83 32.06
#